data_AF-A0A3N6ML68-F1
#
_entry.id   AF-A0A3N6ML68-F1
#
_cell.length_a   1.000
_cell.length_b   1.000
_cell.length_c   1.000
_cell.angle_alpha   90.00
_cell.angle_beta   90.00
_cell.angle_gamma   90.00
#
_symmetry.space_group_name_H-M   'P 1'
#
loop_
_entity.id
_entity.type
_entity.pdbx_description
1 polymer ?
#
loop_
_entity_poly.entity_id
_entity_poly.type
_entity_poly.pdbx_seq_one_letter_code
_entity_poly.pdbx_strand_id
1 'polypeptide(L)'
;MATTTLGKTGITVNPICIGTWAWGDKFFWNYGNNYGANEVEAAFQTSLEAGINFFDTAEVYGNGLSEELLGKFMQKTAQPVQIATKYGPVPWRFFSESVADAVTASLKRLMLPKVTLYQVHWPFTFFMSQETLLNALADEVKQGRIEAVGVSNYSAEEMRQAHGILEKRGVILATNQVRYSLLSRQIEAKGILDTARELGVTILAYSPLAQGLLTGKYTVEKPPTGARQFDSRFQKKGLEKIDPVMSLLKQKRWS
;
A
#
# COMPACT_ATOMS: atom_id res chain seq x y z
N MET A 1 20.67 3.19 -6.19
CA MET A 1 19.53 4.13 -6.01
C MET A 1 19.55 4.63 -4.57
N ALA A 2 19.11 5.86 -4.30
CA ALA A 2 18.92 6.32 -2.91
C ALA A 2 17.89 5.40 -2.22
N THR A 3 18.07 5.13 -0.93
CA THR A 3 17.17 4.32 -0.10
C THR A 3 16.53 5.18 0.98
N THR A 4 15.43 4.69 1.55
CA THR A 4 14.75 5.30 2.71
C THR A 4 14.53 4.25 3.79
N THR A 5 14.52 4.66 5.05
CA THR A 5 14.30 3.77 6.20
C THR A 5 12.81 3.68 6.53
N LEU A 6 12.35 2.48 6.89
CA LEU A 6 10.99 2.25 7.40
C LEU A 6 10.94 2.62 8.90
N GLY A 7 10.44 3.80 9.21
CA GLY A 7 10.46 4.37 10.56
C GLY A 7 11.86 4.38 11.16
N LYS A 8 11.95 3.98 12.44
CA LYS A 8 13.23 3.83 13.16
C LYS A 8 13.77 2.38 13.17
N THR A 9 13.28 1.51 12.28
CA THR A 9 13.62 0.06 12.29
C THR A 9 15.05 -0.26 11.83
N GLY A 10 15.69 0.65 11.08
CA GLY A 10 16.95 0.36 10.37
C GLY A 10 16.77 -0.40 9.05
N ILE A 11 15.56 -0.89 8.75
CA ILE A 11 15.24 -1.54 7.47
C ILE A 11 15.17 -0.47 6.38
N THR A 12 15.97 -0.62 5.34
CA THR A 12 15.97 0.27 4.18
C THR A 12 15.25 -0.34 2.98
N VAL A 13 14.50 0.48 2.26
CA VAL A 13 13.77 0.13 1.03
C VAL A 13 14.01 1.17 -0.07
N ASN A 14 13.61 0.89 -1.31
CA ASN A 14 13.53 1.93 -2.33
C ASN A 14 12.50 3.02 -1.94
N PRO A 15 12.76 4.30 -2.27
CA PRO A 15 11.81 5.39 -2.04
C PRO A 15 10.57 5.31 -2.95
N ILE A 16 10.65 4.52 -4.03
CA ILE A 16 9.52 4.18 -4.89
C ILE A 16 9.10 2.75 -4.58
N CYS A 17 7.80 2.55 -4.34
CA CYS A 17 7.20 1.25 -4.12
C CYS A 17 6.17 0.97 -5.23
N ILE A 18 6.16 -0.25 -5.75
CA ILE A 18 5.20 -0.68 -6.77
C ILE A 18 3.97 -1.28 -6.08
N GLY A 19 2.87 -0.51 -6.06
CA GLY A 19 1.59 -0.98 -5.56
C GLY A 19 0.89 -1.90 -6.56
N THR A 20 0.40 -3.05 -6.09
CA THR A 20 -0.15 -4.12 -6.93
C THR A 20 -1.67 -4.27 -6.83
N TRP A 21 -2.40 -3.26 -6.37
CA TRP A 21 -3.88 -3.32 -6.28
C TRP A 21 -4.54 -3.67 -7.62
N ALA A 22 -3.97 -3.24 -8.74
CA ALA A 22 -4.47 -3.59 -10.07
C ALA A 22 -4.21 -5.05 -10.49
N TRP A 23 -3.38 -5.79 -9.76
CA TRP A 23 -2.96 -7.13 -10.16
C TRP A 23 -3.98 -8.14 -9.62
N GLY A 24 -4.80 -8.71 -10.52
CA GLY A 24 -5.89 -9.60 -10.15
C GLY A 24 -7.23 -8.91 -9.86
N ASP A 25 -7.30 -7.58 -9.83
CA ASP A 25 -8.53 -6.84 -9.58
C ASP A 25 -9.40 -6.68 -10.85
N LYS A 26 -10.44 -7.50 -10.93
CA LYS A 26 -11.35 -7.53 -12.09
C LYS A 26 -12.35 -6.37 -12.11
N PHE A 27 -12.74 -5.84 -10.95
CA PHE A 27 -13.84 -4.88 -10.86
C PHE A 27 -13.40 -3.43 -11.06
N PHE A 28 -12.39 -3.00 -10.32
CA PHE A 28 -11.93 -1.61 -10.31
C PHE A 28 -10.90 -1.34 -11.41
N TRP A 29 -10.01 -2.31 -11.64
CA TRP A 29 -8.92 -2.20 -12.60
C TRP A 29 -9.12 -2.98 -13.90
N ASN A 30 -10.13 -3.85 -13.97
CA ASN A 30 -10.48 -4.64 -15.17
C ASN A 30 -9.38 -5.64 -15.59
N TYR A 31 -8.70 -6.22 -14.59
CA TYR A 31 -7.75 -7.30 -14.81
C TYR A 31 -8.41 -8.49 -15.53
N GLY A 32 -7.71 -9.07 -16.50
CA GLY A 32 -8.19 -10.18 -17.33
C GLY A 32 -8.93 -9.74 -18.60
N ASN A 33 -9.04 -8.44 -18.86
CA ASN A 33 -9.56 -7.91 -20.12
C ASN A 33 -8.44 -7.26 -20.93
N ASN A 34 -8.11 -5.99 -20.67
CA ASN A 34 -7.13 -5.23 -21.45
C ASN A 34 -5.66 -5.53 -21.05
N TYR A 35 -5.46 -6.27 -19.96
CA TYR A 35 -4.18 -6.72 -19.45
C TYR A 35 -4.42 -7.90 -18.50
N GLY A 36 -3.42 -8.75 -18.30
CA GLY A 36 -3.48 -9.94 -17.48
C GLY A 36 -2.11 -10.29 -16.90
N ALA A 37 -1.88 -11.59 -16.68
CA ALA A 37 -0.70 -12.10 -15.98
C ALA A 37 0.62 -11.71 -16.69
N ASN A 38 0.64 -11.76 -18.03
CA ASN A 38 1.83 -11.43 -18.81
C ASN A 38 2.22 -9.96 -18.66
N GLU A 39 1.25 -9.05 -18.73
CA GLU A 39 1.52 -7.61 -18.62
C GLU A 39 1.96 -7.21 -17.21
N VAL A 40 1.38 -7.82 -16.16
CA VAL A 40 1.81 -7.54 -14.78
C VAL A 40 3.15 -8.21 -14.45
N GLU A 41 3.46 -9.36 -15.06
CA GLU A 41 4.81 -9.98 -14.99
C GLU A 41 5.85 -9.09 -15.66
N ALA A 42 5.56 -8.57 -16.86
CA ALA A 42 6.43 -7.62 -17.54
C ALA A 42 6.65 -6.36 -16.68
N ALA A 43 5.60 -5.81 -16.06
CA ALA A 43 5.72 -4.68 -15.15
C ALA A 43 6.60 -4.99 -13.91
N PHE A 44 6.50 -6.21 -13.36
CA PHE A 44 7.38 -6.68 -12.29
C PHE A 44 8.84 -6.71 -12.75
N GLN A 45 9.13 -7.33 -13.91
CA GLN A 45 10.48 -7.43 -14.47
C GLN A 45 11.08 -6.05 -14.76
N THR A 46 10.33 -5.16 -15.43
CA THR A 46 10.76 -3.79 -15.70
C THR A 46 11.04 -3.00 -14.41
N SER A 47 10.29 -3.25 -13.34
CA SER A 47 10.55 -2.61 -12.04
C SER A 47 11.89 -3.03 -11.47
N LEU A 48 12.21 -4.33 -11.51
CA LEU A 48 13.50 -4.86 -11.06
C LEU A 48 14.66 -4.37 -11.92
N GLU A 49 14.50 -4.36 -13.24
CA GLU A 49 15.50 -3.82 -14.18
C GLU A 49 15.78 -2.33 -13.92
N ALA A 50 14.75 -1.58 -13.53
CA ALA A 50 14.90 -0.19 -13.11
C ALA A 50 15.53 -0.05 -11.71
N GLY A 51 15.80 -1.15 -10.99
CA GLY A 51 16.38 -1.18 -9.64
C GLY A 51 15.37 -0.98 -8.51
N ILE A 52 14.07 -1.12 -8.78
CA ILE A 52 12.98 -1.02 -7.82
C ILE A 52 12.56 -2.43 -7.40
N ASN A 53 12.82 -2.80 -6.15
CA ASN A 53 12.54 -4.11 -5.61
C ASN A 53 11.57 -4.13 -4.43
N PHE A 54 10.94 -2.99 -4.10
CA PHE A 54 9.94 -2.89 -3.04
C PHE A 54 8.51 -2.87 -3.61
N PHE A 55 7.72 -3.89 -3.28
CA PHE A 55 6.35 -4.07 -3.80
C PHE A 55 5.33 -4.08 -2.66
N ASP A 56 4.18 -3.46 -2.90
CA ASP A 56 3.08 -3.34 -1.93
C ASP A 56 1.81 -4.04 -2.45
N THR A 57 1.34 -5.03 -1.70
CA THR A 57 0.16 -5.86 -2.00
C THR A 57 -0.79 -5.92 -0.80
N ALA A 58 -1.84 -6.72 -0.86
CA ALA A 58 -2.72 -7.01 0.27
C ALA A 58 -3.45 -8.35 0.04
N GLU A 59 -3.85 -9.02 1.13
CA GLU A 59 -4.62 -10.27 1.02
C GLU A 59 -5.98 -10.09 0.29
N VAL A 60 -6.52 -8.87 0.34
CA VAL A 60 -7.80 -8.54 -0.30
C VAL A 60 -7.66 -8.16 -1.78
N TYR A 61 -6.44 -7.91 -2.29
CA TYR A 61 -6.25 -7.51 -3.69
C TYR A 61 -6.46 -8.69 -4.63
N GLY A 62 -7.48 -8.59 -5.48
CA GLY A 62 -7.91 -9.70 -6.33
C GLY A 62 -8.28 -10.96 -5.53
N ASN A 63 -8.77 -10.80 -4.29
CA ASN A 63 -9.01 -11.90 -3.35
C ASN A 63 -7.78 -12.81 -3.14
N GLY A 64 -6.60 -12.20 -3.02
CA GLY A 64 -5.33 -12.89 -2.80
C GLY A 64 -4.53 -13.16 -4.08
N LEU A 65 -5.14 -13.04 -5.26
CA LEU A 65 -4.46 -13.27 -6.53
C LEU A 65 -3.24 -12.35 -6.72
N SER A 66 -3.27 -11.13 -6.20
CA SER A 66 -2.11 -10.23 -6.27
C SER A 66 -0.88 -10.81 -5.54
N GLU A 67 -1.08 -11.45 -4.38
CA GLU A 67 0.01 -12.10 -3.64
C GLU A 67 0.50 -13.35 -4.36
N GLU A 68 -0.40 -14.14 -4.94
CA GLU A 68 -0.03 -15.34 -5.73
C GLU A 68 0.79 -14.99 -6.97
N LEU A 69 0.43 -13.91 -7.67
CA LEU A 69 1.17 -13.43 -8.84
C LEU A 69 2.59 -12.99 -8.45
N LEU A 70 2.72 -12.17 -7.40
CA LEU A 70 4.04 -11.78 -6.87
C LEU A 70 4.87 -13.00 -6.46
N GLY A 71 4.27 -13.95 -5.75
CA GLY A 71 4.95 -15.18 -5.34
C GLY A 71 5.52 -15.95 -6.54
N LYS A 72 4.71 -16.14 -7.59
CA LYS A 72 5.13 -16.79 -8.84
C LYS A 72 6.24 -16.01 -9.57
N PHE A 73 6.16 -14.69 -9.62
CA PHE A 73 7.17 -13.87 -10.31
C PHE A 73 8.51 -13.87 -9.58
N MET A 74 8.50 -13.86 -8.24
CA MET A 74 9.71 -13.97 -7.43
C MET A 74 10.44 -15.30 -7.64
N GLN A 75 9.75 -16.40 -8.00
CA GLN A 75 10.41 -17.67 -8.33
C GLN A 75 11.22 -17.62 -9.64
N LYS A 76 11.00 -16.60 -10.48
CA LYS A 76 11.66 -16.44 -11.79
C LYS A 76 12.87 -15.52 -11.74
N THR A 77 13.27 -15.04 -10.56
CA THR A 77 14.39 -14.13 -10.38
C THR A 77 15.18 -14.46 -9.12
N ALA A 78 16.50 -14.24 -9.17
CA ALA A 78 17.36 -14.31 -7.99
C ALA A 78 17.51 -12.94 -7.28
N GLN A 79 16.97 -11.86 -7.88
CA GLN A 79 17.05 -10.54 -7.27
C GLN A 79 16.24 -10.49 -5.96
N PRO A 80 16.79 -9.92 -4.87
CA PRO A 80 16.05 -9.81 -3.63
C PRO A 80 14.87 -8.86 -3.81
N VAL A 81 13.69 -9.30 -3.39
CA VAL A 81 12.44 -8.52 -3.43
C VAL A 81 11.95 -8.29 -2.01
N GLN A 82 11.64 -7.04 -1.68
CA GLN A 82 11.05 -6.64 -0.41
C GLN A 82 9.54 -6.51 -0.58
N ILE A 83 8.77 -7.15 0.29
CA ILE A 83 7.30 -7.17 0.21
C ILE A 83 6.69 -6.42 1.39
N ALA A 84 5.80 -5.49 1.08
CA ALA A 84 4.77 -5.00 1.98
C ALA A 84 3.44 -5.70 1.66
N THR A 85 2.79 -6.34 2.63
CA THR A 85 1.40 -6.81 2.47
C THR A 85 0.53 -6.32 3.63
N LYS A 86 -0.79 -6.54 3.54
CA LYS A 86 -1.77 -5.96 4.46
C LYS A 86 -2.81 -6.95 4.92
N TYR A 87 -3.11 -6.86 6.21
CA TYR A 87 -4.21 -7.53 6.89
C TYR A 87 -5.54 -6.81 6.68
N GLY A 88 -6.57 -7.50 6.20
CA GLY A 88 -7.93 -7.00 6.18
C GLY A 88 -8.66 -7.32 7.49
N PRO A 89 -8.96 -6.34 8.37
CA PRO A 89 -9.60 -6.57 9.67
C PRO A 89 -11.10 -6.93 9.60
N VAL A 90 -11.67 -7.11 8.42
CA VAL A 90 -13.10 -7.34 8.20
C VAL A 90 -13.34 -8.34 7.07
N PRO A 91 -14.50 -9.01 7.03
CA PRO A 91 -15.61 -8.94 8.00
C PRO A 91 -15.53 -9.98 9.13
N TRP A 92 -14.73 -11.05 9.00
CA TRP A 92 -14.77 -12.22 9.90
C TRP A 92 -13.55 -12.35 10.83
N ARG A 93 -12.98 -11.23 11.28
CA ARG A 93 -11.76 -11.17 12.08
C ARG A 93 -12.08 -10.79 13.52
N PHE A 94 -12.38 -11.78 14.35
CA PHE A 94 -12.87 -11.55 15.73
C PHE A 94 -11.79 -11.77 16.80
N PHE A 95 -10.77 -12.58 16.51
CA PHE A 95 -9.78 -13.01 17.50
C PHE A 95 -8.35 -12.86 16.99
N SER A 96 -7.38 -12.75 17.91
CA SER A 96 -5.95 -12.60 17.60
C SER A 96 -5.41 -13.67 16.65
N GLU A 97 -5.92 -14.88 16.73
CA GLU A 97 -5.60 -16.04 15.91
C GLU A 97 -5.85 -15.74 14.42
N SER A 98 -6.88 -14.92 14.14
CA SER A 98 -7.18 -14.50 12.78
C SER A 98 -6.05 -13.69 12.14
N VAL A 99 -5.18 -13.04 12.93
CA VAL A 99 -3.98 -12.35 12.44
C VAL A 99 -2.91 -13.36 12.03
N ALA A 100 -2.62 -14.34 12.89
CA ALA A 100 -1.65 -15.41 12.61
C ALA A 100 -2.06 -16.24 11.37
N ASP A 101 -3.35 -16.55 11.24
CA ASP A 101 -3.90 -17.24 10.07
C ASP A 101 -3.74 -16.42 8.79
N ALA A 102 -4.00 -15.12 8.86
CA ALA A 102 -3.83 -14.21 7.72
C ALA A 102 -2.37 -14.11 7.27
N VAL A 103 -1.44 -13.98 8.21
CA VAL A 103 0.00 -13.97 7.93
C VAL A 103 0.40 -15.28 7.27
N THR A 104 -0.02 -16.42 7.81
CA THR A 104 0.24 -17.75 7.24
C THR A 104 -0.27 -17.85 5.80
N ALA A 105 -1.51 -17.39 5.55
CA ALA A 105 -2.11 -17.44 4.24
C ALA A 105 -1.40 -16.51 3.22
N SER A 106 -1.03 -15.29 3.63
CA SER A 106 -0.25 -14.36 2.82
C SER A 106 1.13 -14.93 2.48
N LEU A 107 1.87 -15.44 3.46
CA LEU A 107 3.18 -16.06 3.25
C LEU A 107 3.11 -17.25 2.30
N LYS A 108 2.07 -18.09 2.42
CA LYS A 108 1.82 -19.19 1.49
C LYS A 108 1.58 -18.71 0.06
N ARG A 109 0.73 -17.69 -0.15
CA ARG A 109 0.48 -17.13 -1.49
C ARG A 109 1.73 -16.47 -2.09
N LEU A 110 2.48 -15.74 -1.26
CA LEU A 110 3.73 -15.09 -1.64
C LEU A 110 4.89 -16.07 -1.82
N MET A 111 4.76 -17.31 -1.36
CA MET A 111 5.83 -18.31 -1.34
C MET A 111 7.09 -17.80 -0.61
N LEU A 112 6.89 -17.07 0.49
CA LEU A 112 7.96 -16.48 1.30
C LEU A 112 7.90 -16.98 2.74
N PRO A 113 9.06 -17.14 3.42
CA PRO A 113 9.10 -17.47 4.84
C PRO A 113 8.75 -16.27 5.73
N LYS A 114 8.97 -15.05 5.23
CA LYS A 114 8.70 -13.79 5.93
C LYS A 114 8.50 -12.63 4.95
N VAL A 115 7.94 -11.51 5.42
CA VAL A 115 7.83 -10.26 4.66
C VAL A 115 8.51 -9.09 5.35
N THR A 116 8.94 -8.10 4.55
CA THR A 116 9.60 -6.89 5.03
C THR A 116 8.66 -5.99 5.84
N LEU A 117 7.40 -5.86 5.42
CA LEU A 117 6.42 -5.00 6.08
C LEU A 117 5.05 -5.66 6.06
N TYR A 118 4.38 -5.74 7.21
CA TYR A 118 3.00 -6.19 7.30
C TYR A 118 2.15 -5.09 7.95
N GLN A 119 1.07 -4.70 7.28
CA GLN A 119 0.33 -3.50 7.65
C GLN A 119 -1.13 -3.81 7.98
N VAL A 120 -1.71 -3.04 8.90
CA VAL A 120 -3.17 -3.04 9.09
C VAL A 120 -3.81 -2.24 7.96
N HIS A 121 -4.68 -2.85 7.14
CA HIS A 121 -5.19 -2.20 5.91
C HIS A 121 -6.09 -0.99 6.21
N TRP A 122 -6.86 -1.03 7.30
CA TRP A 122 -7.77 0.06 7.71
C TRP A 122 -7.84 0.14 9.24
N PRO A 123 -8.13 1.31 9.84
CA PRO A 123 -8.24 1.49 11.30
C PRO A 123 -9.50 0.87 11.93
N PHE A 124 -10.10 -0.11 11.26
CA PHE A 124 -11.39 -0.64 11.69
C PHE A 124 -11.22 -1.66 12.82
N THR A 125 -11.76 -1.34 14.00
CA THR A 125 -11.58 -2.13 15.24
C THR A 125 -12.90 -2.59 15.86
N PHE A 126 -13.99 -2.66 15.08
CA PHE A 126 -15.31 -3.00 15.62
C PHE A 126 -15.39 -4.43 16.16
N PHE A 127 -14.77 -5.39 15.47
CA PHE A 127 -14.80 -6.82 15.84
C PHE A 127 -13.61 -7.24 16.71
N MET A 128 -12.51 -6.50 16.64
CA MET A 128 -11.28 -6.76 17.38
C MET A 128 -10.67 -5.41 17.74
N SER A 129 -10.28 -5.25 19.01
CA SER A 129 -9.62 -4.01 19.45
C SER A 129 -8.29 -3.81 18.73
N GLN A 130 -7.89 -2.54 18.58
CA GLN A 130 -6.58 -2.19 18.04
C GLN A 130 -5.44 -2.83 18.86
N GLU A 131 -5.62 -2.86 20.18
CA GLU A 131 -4.63 -3.45 21.10
C GLU A 131 -4.46 -4.95 20.88
N THR A 132 -5.54 -5.71 20.74
CA THR A 132 -5.46 -7.15 20.45
C THR A 132 -4.79 -7.40 19.10
N LEU A 133 -5.18 -6.64 18.07
CA LEU A 133 -4.64 -6.78 16.72
C LEU A 133 -3.13 -6.48 16.69
N LEU A 134 -2.70 -5.36 17.24
CA LEU A 134 -1.30 -4.94 17.22
C LEU A 134 -0.42 -5.80 18.13
N ASN A 135 -0.94 -6.31 19.25
CA ASN A 135 -0.22 -7.30 20.06
C ASN A 135 0.00 -8.60 19.28
N ALA A 136 -0.99 -9.08 18.53
CA ALA A 136 -0.83 -10.25 17.68
C ALA A 136 0.24 -10.00 16.60
N LEU A 137 0.22 -8.84 15.91
CA LEU A 137 1.28 -8.48 14.96
C LEU A 137 2.67 -8.39 15.61
N ALA A 138 2.76 -7.94 16.87
CA ALA A 138 4.03 -7.93 17.59
C ALA A 138 4.55 -9.36 17.87
N ASP A 139 3.65 -10.32 18.11
CA ASP A 139 4.03 -11.74 18.24
C ASP A 139 4.55 -12.31 16.93
N GLU A 140 3.98 -11.89 15.80
CA GLU A 140 4.45 -12.27 14.46
C GLU A 140 5.85 -11.74 14.13
N VAL A 141 6.18 -10.54 14.62
CA VAL A 141 7.55 -10.00 14.56
C VAL A 141 8.50 -10.85 15.39
N LYS A 142 8.13 -11.21 16.62
CA LYS A 142 8.96 -12.05 17.50
C LYS A 142 9.18 -13.47 16.94
N GLN A 143 8.19 -13.99 16.21
CA GLN A 143 8.30 -15.26 15.49
C GLN A 143 9.17 -15.17 14.21
N GLY A 144 9.57 -13.96 13.80
CA GLY A 144 10.40 -13.74 12.62
C GLY A 144 9.67 -13.84 11.28
N ARG A 145 8.33 -13.88 11.29
CA ARG A 145 7.48 -13.95 10.08
C ARG A 145 7.27 -12.58 9.42
N ILE A 146 7.46 -11.51 10.19
CA ILE A 146 7.30 -10.12 9.76
C ILE A 146 8.51 -9.33 10.28
N GLU A 147 9.16 -8.53 9.42
CA GLU A 147 10.29 -7.71 9.85
C GLU A 147 9.87 -6.37 10.46
N ALA A 148 8.78 -5.76 9.95
CA ALA A 148 8.25 -4.49 10.44
C ALA A 148 6.72 -4.44 10.40
N VAL A 149 6.14 -3.68 11.33
CA VAL A 149 4.68 -3.44 11.41
C VAL A 149 4.35 -2.06 10.88
N GLY A 150 3.30 -1.95 10.07
CA GLY A 150 2.74 -0.68 9.65
C GLY A 150 1.23 -0.60 9.84
N VAL A 151 0.68 0.57 9.58
CA VAL A 151 -0.77 0.82 9.56
C VAL A 151 -1.14 1.57 8.29
N SER A 152 -2.41 1.58 7.90
CA SER A 152 -2.86 2.29 6.70
C SER A 152 -4.12 3.10 6.98
N ASN A 153 -4.08 4.37 6.56
CA ASN A 153 -5.10 5.39 6.76
C ASN A 153 -5.42 5.70 8.24
N TYR A 154 -4.45 5.53 9.14
CA TYR A 154 -4.62 5.91 10.54
C TYR A 154 -4.54 7.43 10.69
N SER A 155 -5.42 8.00 11.50
CA SER A 155 -5.38 9.38 11.97
C SER A 155 -4.18 9.63 12.89
N ALA A 156 -3.93 10.89 13.25
CA ALA A 156 -2.89 11.24 14.21
C ALA A 156 -3.09 10.55 15.57
N GLU A 157 -4.34 10.48 16.06
CA GLU A 157 -4.66 9.84 17.33
C GLU A 157 -4.46 8.33 17.27
N GLU A 158 -5.03 7.66 16.26
CA GLU A 158 -4.88 6.21 16.08
C GLU A 158 -3.41 5.83 15.91
N MET A 159 -2.61 6.65 15.21
CA MET A 159 -1.17 6.41 15.04
C MET A 159 -0.40 6.48 16.37
N ARG A 160 -0.75 7.42 17.26
CA ARG A 160 -0.16 7.50 18.61
C ARG A 160 -0.54 6.30 19.46
N GLN A 161 -1.80 5.88 19.39
CA GLN A 161 -2.28 4.68 20.09
C GLN A 161 -1.52 3.44 19.59
N ALA A 162 -1.44 3.25 18.27
CA ALA A 162 -0.71 2.14 17.66
C ALA A 162 0.77 2.12 18.06
N HIS A 163 1.43 3.28 18.02
CA HIS A 163 2.80 3.44 18.46
C HIS A 163 2.98 3.01 19.91
N GLY A 164 2.16 3.53 20.83
CA GLY A 164 2.24 3.20 22.26
C GLY A 164 1.96 1.73 22.57
N ILE A 165 1.07 1.07 21.81
CA ILE A 165 0.82 -0.37 21.96
C ILE A 165 2.04 -1.20 21.55
N LEU A 166 2.61 -0.92 20.37
CA LEU A 166 3.76 -1.66 19.85
C LEU A 166 5.04 -1.39 20.66
N GLU A 167 5.23 -0.16 21.14
CA GLU A 167 6.37 0.23 21.97
C GLU A 167 6.44 -0.60 23.26
N LYS A 168 5.31 -0.85 23.93
CA LYS A 168 5.23 -1.74 25.10
C LYS A 168 5.69 -3.18 24.80
N ARG A 169 5.67 -3.58 23.53
CA ARG A 169 6.12 -4.90 23.05
C ARG A 169 7.55 -4.89 22.52
N GLY A 170 8.22 -3.74 22.50
CA GLY A 170 9.54 -3.55 21.89
C GLY A 170 9.51 -3.58 20.37
N VAL A 171 8.36 -3.33 19.75
CA VAL A 171 8.18 -3.33 18.28
C VAL A 171 7.99 -1.89 17.79
N ILE A 172 8.65 -1.54 16.69
CA ILE A 172 8.58 -0.20 16.11
C ILE A 172 7.41 -0.15 15.13
N LEU A 173 6.56 0.88 15.27
CA LEU A 173 5.60 1.24 14.22
C LEU A 173 6.38 1.88 13.05
N ALA A 174 6.53 1.15 11.97
CA ALA A 174 7.43 1.52 10.89
C ALA A 174 6.78 2.48 9.88
N THR A 175 5.51 2.26 9.53
CA THR A 175 4.82 3.06 8.52
C THR A 175 3.39 3.44 8.88
N ASN A 176 2.94 4.57 8.34
CA ASN A 176 1.52 4.82 8.09
C ASN A 176 1.34 5.04 6.58
N GLN A 177 0.67 4.11 5.92
CA GLN A 177 0.37 4.20 4.50
C GLN A 177 -0.87 5.07 4.28
N VAL A 178 -0.76 6.16 3.52
CA VAL A 178 -1.82 7.17 3.40
C VAL A 178 -1.99 7.65 1.96
N ARG A 179 -3.21 8.08 1.62
CA ARG A 179 -3.46 8.69 0.31
C ARG A 179 -2.77 10.04 0.27
N TYR A 180 -1.88 10.24 -0.70
CA TYR A 180 -1.20 11.50 -0.86
C TYR A 180 -0.87 11.80 -2.32
N SER A 181 -1.31 12.97 -2.79
CA SER A 181 -1.05 13.46 -4.16
C SER A 181 -1.30 14.97 -4.22
N LEU A 182 -1.03 15.61 -5.35
CA LEU A 182 -1.39 17.03 -5.56
C LEU A 182 -2.89 17.31 -5.35
N LEU A 183 -3.75 16.31 -5.55
CA LEU A 183 -5.21 16.43 -5.36
C LEU A 183 -5.69 15.97 -3.98
N SER A 184 -4.84 15.32 -3.19
CA SER A 184 -5.21 14.75 -1.89
C SER A 184 -4.10 15.02 -0.89
N ARG A 185 -4.25 16.12 -0.15
CA ARG A 185 -3.24 16.67 0.77
C ARG A 185 -3.73 16.75 2.22
N GLN A 186 -4.81 16.04 2.55
CA GLN A 186 -5.44 16.13 3.88
C GLN A 186 -4.50 15.76 5.02
N ILE A 187 -3.49 14.92 4.76
CA ILE A 187 -2.51 14.49 5.75
C ILE A 187 -1.66 15.66 6.30
N GLU A 188 -1.51 16.74 5.52
CA GLU A 188 -0.79 17.96 5.92
C GLU A 188 -1.59 18.75 6.95
N ALA A 189 -2.90 18.89 6.75
CA ALA A 189 -3.75 19.71 7.61
C ALA A 189 -4.29 18.96 8.84
N LYS A 190 -4.35 17.62 8.79
CA LYS A 190 -4.91 16.77 9.87
C LYS A 190 -3.88 16.33 10.91
N GLY A 191 -2.68 16.93 10.92
CA GLY A 191 -1.60 16.59 11.86
C GLY A 191 -1.00 15.18 11.68
N ILE A 192 -1.33 14.48 10.58
CA ILE A 192 -0.83 13.13 10.29
C ILE A 192 0.67 13.18 9.98
N LEU A 193 1.11 14.12 9.13
CA LEU A 193 2.53 14.28 8.82
C LEU A 193 3.36 14.69 10.02
N ASP A 194 2.83 15.61 10.85
CA ASP A 194 3.54 16.09 12.03
C ASP A 194 3.67 14.98 13.08
N THR A 195 2.59 14.22 13.31
CA THR A 195 2.62 13.06 14.21
C THR A 195 3.56 11.97 13.71
N ALA A 196 3.57 11.68 12.40
CA ALA A 196 4.49 10.71 11.83
C ALA A 196 5.96 11.14 12.03
N ARG A 197 6.28 12.43 11.83
CA ARG A 197 7.62 12.97 12.10
C ARG A 197 8.01 12.88 13.57
N GLU A 198 7.11 13.24 14.48
CA GLU A 198 7.32 13.17 15.93
C GLU A 198 7.64 11.75 16.39
N LEU A 199 6.83 10.78 15.97
CA LEU A 199 6.98 9.38 16.38
C LEU A 199 8.13 8.68 15.64
N GLY A 200 8.59 9.23 14.52
CA GLY A 200 9.56 8.57 13.64
C GLY A 200 8.94 7.45 12.81
N VAL A 201 7.69 7.64 12.37
CA VAL A 201 6.95 6.74 11.48
C VAL A 201 7.12 7.22 10.04
N THR A 202 7.47 6.33 9.11
CA THR A 202 7.60 6.69 7.69
C THR A 202 6.23 6.77 7.02
N ILE A 203 5.99 7.84 6.26
CA ILE A 203 4.79 7.96 5.44
C ILE A 203 4.97 7.19 4.13
N LEU A 204 4.13 6.18 3.91
CA LEU A 204 4.08 5.43 2.65
C LEU A 204 2.90 5.95 1.81
N ALA A 205 3.18 6.82 0.84
CA ALA A 205 2.12 7.44 0.04
C ALA A 205 1.56 6.48 -1.02
N TYR A 206 0.22 6.33 -1.09
CA TYR A 206 -0.45 5.62 -2.17
C TYR A 206 -1.29 6.55 -3.06
N SER A 207 -1.56 6.08 -4.28
CA SER A 207 -2.22 6.85 -5.35
C SER A 207 -1.59 8.23 -5.62
N PRO A 208 -0.25 8.35 -5.77
CA PRO A 208 0.42 9.63 -6.02
C PRO A 208 -0.05 10.31 -7.31
N LEU A 209 -0.47 9.52 -8.31
CA LEU A 209 -1.04 9.99 -9.57
C LEU A 209 -2.57 10.04 -9.57
N ALA A 210 -3.21 9.96 -8.39
CA ALA A 210 -4.67 9.98 -8.22
C ALA A 210 -5.40 8.99 -9.16
N GLN A 211 -4.96 7.72 -9.17
CA GLN A 211 -5.50 6.65 -10.02
C GLN A 211 -5.44 6.95 -11.54
N GLY A 212 -4.49 7.82 -11.92
CA GLY A 212 -4.23 8.23 -13.30
C GLY A 212 -4.78 9.61 -13.66
N LEU A 213 -5.58 10.27 -12.82
CA LEU A 213 -6.09 11.63 -13.09
C LEU A 213 -4.96 12.65 -13.34
N LEU A 214 -3.87 12.55 -12.57
CA LEU A 214 -2.71 13.46 -12.70
C LEU A 214 -1.79 13.15 -13.89
N THR A 215 -2.16 12.21 -14.76
CA THR A 215 -1.38 11.89 -15.98
C THR A 215 -1.86 12.65 -17.22
N GLY A 216 -3.05 13.25 -17.17
CA GLY A 216 -3.66 13.94 -18.31
C GLY A 216 -4.21 13.01 -19.41
N LYS A 217 -4.19 11.68 -19.21
CA LYS A 217 -4.67 10.73 -20.23
C LYS A 217 -6.19 10.60 -20.33
N TYR A 218 -6.92 11.12 -19.34
CA TYR A 218 -8.38 11.08 -19.26
C TYR A 218 -8.96 12.44 -19.63
N THR A 219 -9.86 12.46 -20.61
CA THR A 219 -10.64 13.63 -21.02
C THR A 219 -12.14 13.26 -21.02
N VAL A 220 -13.02 14.23 -21.28
CA VAL A 220 -14.46 13.98 -21.36
C VAL A 220 -14.78 12.98 -22.47
N GLU A 221 -14.03 13.03 -23.57
CA GLU A 221 -14.14 12.15 -24.73
C GLU A 221 -13.44 10.80 -24.52
N LYS A 222 -12.54 10.72 -23.53
CA LYS A 222 -11.75 9.52 -23.22
C LYS A 222 -11.79 9.22 -21.71
N PRO A 223 -12.97 8.82 -21.17
CA PRO A 223 -13.09 8.43 -19.77
C PRO A 223 -12.34 7.11 -19.49
N PRO A 224 -12.08 6.78 -18.21
CA PRO A 224 -11.59 5.45 -17.85
C PRO A 224 -12.66 4.38 -18.12
N THR A 225 -12.22 3.13 -18.21
CA THR A 225 -13.11 1.95 -18.25
C THR A 225 -13.33 1.37 -16.84
N GLY A 226 -14.30 0.44 -16.72
CA GLY A 226 -14.56 -0.28 -15.47
C GLY A 226 -15.22 0.59 -14.40
N ALA A 227 -15.11 0.21 -13.12
CA ALA A 227 -15.79 0.92 -12.03
C ALA A 227 -15.40 2.42 -11.92
N ARG A 228 -14.19 2.79 -12.36
CA ARG A 228 -13.69 4.17 -12.33
C ARG A 228 -14.50 5.14 -13.20
N GLN A 229 -15.25 4.66 -14.19
CA GLN A 229 -16.12 5.51 -15.01
C GLN A 229 -17.26 6.14 -14.19
N PHE A 230 -17.64 5.50 -13.07
CA PHE A 230 -18.70 5.97 -12.18
C PHE A 230 -18.20 6.90 -11.08
N ASP A 231 -16.88 7.07 -10.95
CA ASP A 231 -16.30 8.00 -10.00
C ASP A 231 -16.40 9.43 -10.55
N SER A 232 -17.04 10.32 -9.78
CA SER A 232 -17.35 11.69 -10.19
C SER A 232 -16.11 12.52 -10.56
N ARG A 233 -14.92 12.13 -10.08
CA ARG A 233 -13.65 12.79 -10.43
C ARG A 233 -13.25 12.57 -11.89
N PHE A 234 -13.70 11.48 -12.51
CA PHE A 234 -13.44 11.18 -13.93
C PHE A 234 -14.53 11.71 -14.87
N GLN A 235 -15.61 12.28 -14.33
CA GLN A 235 -16.68 12.91 -15.11
C GLN A 235 -16.34 14.37 -15.44
N LYS A 236 -17.08 14.97 -16.38
CA LYS A 236 -16.84 16.33 -16.88
C LYS A 236 -16.55 17.36 -15.78
N LYS A 237 -17.42 17.49 -14.78
CA LYS A 237 -17.22 18.44 -13.67
C LYS A 237 -15.96 18.16 -12.84
N GLY A 238 -15.62 16.88 -12.67
CA GLY A 238 -14.40 16.46 -11.97
C GLY A 238 -13.15 16.83 -12.75
N LEU A 239 -13.15 16.57 -14.06
CA LEU A 239 -12.05 16.91 -14.97
C LEU A 239 -11.84 18.43 -15.09
N GLU A 240 -12.93 19.20 -15.21
CA GLU A 240 -12.88 20.68 -15.21
C GLU A 240 -12.26 21.21 -13.91
N LYS A 241 -12.59 20.60 -12.76
CA LYS A 241 -12.06 21.02 -11.46
C LYS A 241 -10.54 20.78 -11.32
N ILE A 242 -9.99 19.77 -11.99
CA ILE A 242 -8.55 19.47 -11.94
C ILE A 242 -7.75 20.19 -13.03
N ASP A 243 -8.40 20.78 -14.03
CA ASP A 243 -7.74 21.41 -15.17
C ASP A 243 -6.69 22.48 -14.79
N PRO A 244 -6.94 23.37 -13.81
CA PRO A 244 -5.91 24.34 -13.39
C PRO A 244 -4.61 23.68 -12.91
N VAL A 245 -4.72 22.56 -12.19
CA VAL A 245 -3.55 21.78 -11.73
C VAL A 245 -2.83 21.16 -12.93
N MET A 246 -3.59 20.57 -13.86
CA MET A 246 -3.03 19.93 -15.05
C MET A 246 -2.35 20.94 -15.98
N SER A 247 -2.93 22.12 -16.14
CA SER A 247 -2.38 23.22 -16.94
C SER A 247 -1.06 23.71 -16.36
N LEU A 248 -0.96 23.87 -15.03
CA LEU A 248 0.29 24.23 -14.37
C LEU A 248 1.37 23.14 -14.53
N LEU A 249 1.01 21.86 -14.43
CA LEU A 249 1.95 20.74 -14.63
C LEU A 249 2.51 20.71 -16.06
N LYS A 250 1.71 21.06 -17.07
CA LYS A 250 2.15 21.14 -18.47
C LYS A 250 3.11 22.29 -18.73
N GLN A 251 2.89 23.44 -18.08
CA GLN A 251 3.78 24.62 -18.20
C GLN A 251 5.16 24.35 -17.61
N LYS A 252 5.25 23.53 -16.55
CA LYS A 252 6.51 23.15 -15.90
C LYS A 252 7.20 21.94 -16.55
N ARG A 253 6.99 21.67 -17.84
CA ARG A 253 7.81 20.69 -18.57
C ARG A 253 9.27 21.15 -18.49
N TRP A 254 10.04 20.48 -17.62
CA TRP A 254 11.47 20.66 -17.47
C TRP A 254 12.12 20.48 -18.84
N SER A 255 12.74 21.55 -19.34
CA SER A 255 13.68 21.54 -20.46
C SER A 255 14.90 20.70 -20.12
#